data_AF-A0A257EE71-F1
#
_entry.id   AF-A0A257EE71-F1
#
_cell.length_a   1.000
_cell.length_b   1.000
_cell.length_c   1.000
_cell.angle_alpha   90.00
_cell.angle_beta   90.00
_cell.angle_gamma   90.00
#
_symmetry.space_group_name_H-M   'P 1'
#
loop_
_entity.id
_entity.type
_entity.pdbx_description
1 polymer ?
#
loop_
_entity_poly.entity_id
_entity_poly.type
_entity_poly.pdbx_seq_one_letter_code
_entity_poly.pdbx_strand_id
1 'polypeptide(L)'
;MMRRLGWFMVMALLVHTGHAWAQSARSFNDTGLDTPLPAMQQAQPVPVDDLPEVMARQRAHLQGEREAVLMVYESQKKLCWQKFAVNPCLNDARRQRRQALHPLKEQELSLNAQERLWRTEQRNLRLQNKAPEPKDPS
;
A
#
# COMPACT_ATOMS: atom_id res chain seq x y z
N MET A 1 21.56 4.35 36.20
CA MET A 1 22.37 3.55 35.26
C MET A 1 21.54 2.36 34.80
N MET A 2 20.87 2.44 33.64
CA MET A 2 20.13 1.31 33.06
C MET A 2 20.83 0.92 31.76
N ARG A 3 21.60 -0.17 31.82
CA ARG A 3 22.34 -0.72 30.67
C ARG A 3 21.39 -1.56 29.83
N ARG A 4 21.29 -1.17 28.56
CA ARG A 4 20.83 -1.95 27.41
C ARG A 4 21.62 -3.26 27.34
N LEU A 5 20.94 -4.41 27.32
CA LEU A 5 21.40 -5.70 26.76
C LEU A 5 20.14 -6.50 26.40
N GLY A 6 20.00 -7.18 25.28
CA GLY A 6 20.89 -7.40 24.16
C GLY A 6 20.04 -7.90 23.00
N TRP A 7 20.10 -7.20 21.88
CA TRP A 7 19.60 -7.63 20.59
C TRP A 7 20.79 -8.16 19.82
N PHE A 8 21.15 -9.44 19.99
CA PHE A 8 22.17 -10.10 19.15
C PHE A 8 21.91 -11.62 19.08
N MET A 9 21.04 -11.97 18.14
CA MET A 9 21.33 -12.89 17.04
C MET A 9 22.57 -13.78 17.21
N VAL A 10 22.36 -15.05 17.55
CA VAL A 10 23.33 -16.14 17.29
C VAL A 10 22.82 -16.90 16.07
N MET A 11 23.14 -16.40 14.89
CA MET A 11 22.96 -17.13 13.63
C MET A 11 24.31 -17.71 13.25
N ALA A 12 24.52 -18.96 13.67
CA ALA A 12 25.67 -19.75 13.29
C ALA A 12 25.58 -20.09 11.80
N LEU A 13 26.63 -19.75 11.06
CA LEU A 13 26.89 -20.17 9.69
C LEU A 13 26.93 -21.69 9.59
N LEU A 14 26.05 -22.26 8.78
CA LEU A 14 26.24 -23.57 8.18
C LEU A 14 26.22 -23.39 6.66
N VAL A 15 27.43 -23.36 6.10
CA VAL A 15 27.69 -23.65 4.70
C VAL A 15 27.19 -25.07 4.43
N HIS A 16 26.12 -25.23 3.65
CA HIS A 16 25.79 -26.50 3.01
C HIS A 16 25.56 -26.26 1.51
N THR A 17 26.49 -26.83 0.76
CA THR A 17 26.47 -27.13 -0.67
C THR A 17 25.15 -27.74 -1.13
N GLY A 18 24.69 -27.29 -2.30
CA GLY A 18 23.42 -27.70 -2.89
C GLY A 18 23.26 -29.21 -3.08
N HIS A 19 22.02 -29.68 -2.90
CA HIS A 19 21.54 -30.97 -3.37
C HIS A 19 20.08 -30.84 -3.78
N ALA A 20 19.81 -31.31 -5.01
CA ALA A 20 18.57 -31.94 -5.45
C ALA A 20 17.24 -31.20 -5.20
N TRP A 21 16.78 -30.51 -6.23
CA TRP A 21 15.38 -30.26 -6.52
C TRP A 21 14.73 -31.60 -6.94
N ALA A 22 14.66 -32.52 -5.98
CA ALA A 22 13.83 -33.70 -6.08
C ALA A 22 12.38 -33.24 -5.92
N GLN A 23 11.64 -33.29 -7.02
CA GLN A 23 10.21 -33.06 -7.07
C GLN A 23 9.54 -34.07 -6.14
N SER A 24 9.02 -33.60 -5.00
CA SER A 24 8.04 -34.37 -4.25
C SER A 24 6.69 -34.18 -4.92
N ALA A 25 6.29 -35.16 -5.71
CA ALA A 25 4.89 -35.37 -6.04
C ALA A 25 4.15 -35.68 -4.74
N ARG A 26 3.70 -34.65 -4.03
CA ARG A 26 2.76 -34.80 -2.91
C ARG A 26 1.39 -35.08 -3.51
N SER A 27 0.94 -36.31 -3.32
CA SER A 27 -0.46 -36.71 -3.42
C SER A 27 -1.31 -35.80 -2.55
N PHE A 28 -2.21 -35.06 -3.19
CA PHE A 28 -3.18 -34.19 -2.56
C PHE A 28 -4.35 -35.06 -2.08
N ASN A 29 -4.17 -35.75 -0.95
CA ASN A 29 -5.28 -36.37 -0.23
C ASN A 29 -5.65 -35.48 0.95
N ASP A 30 -6.72 -34.73 0.74
CA ASP A 30 -7.85 -34.52 1.66
C ASP A 30 -7.58 -34.69 3.16
N THR A 31 -7.53 -33.58 3.89
CA THR A 31 -8.05 -33.41 5.27
C THR A 31 -7.80 -31.97 5.72
N GLY A 32 -8.88 -31.20 5.91
CA GLY A 32 -8.78 -29.86 6.49
C GLY A 32 -9.81 -28.83 6.02
N LEU A 33 -11.03 -29.22 5.68
CA LEU A 33 -12.19 -28.32 5.83
C LEU A 33 -12.44 -28.16 7.34
N ASP A 34 -12.85 -26.95 7.74
CA ASP A 34 -13.28 -26.54 9.10
C ASP A 34 -12.29 -25.69 9.91
N THR A 35 -11.64 -24.70 9.29
CA THR A 35 -11.30 -23.47 10.04
C THR A 35 -12.36 -22.42 9.74
N PRO A 36 -13.20 -22.00 10.71
CA PRO A 36 -14.13 -20.89 10.47
C PRO A 36 -13.32 -19.62 10.19
N LEU A 37 -13.50 -19.07 9.00
CA LEU A 37 -13.00 -17.75 8.62
C LEU A 37 -13.49 -16.74 9.66
N PRO A 38 -12.62 -15.88 10.22
CA PRO A 38 -13.10 -14.77 11.04
C PRO A 38 -14.08 -13.96 10.20
N ALA A 39 -15.27 -13.72 10.75
CA ALA A 39 -16.27 -12.87 10.13
C ALA A 39 -15.60 -11.55 9.74
N MET A 40 -15.48 -11.31 8.44
CA MET A 40 -15.03 -10.03 7.94
C MET A 40 -16.02 -8.99 8.47
N GLN A 41 -15.55 -8.13 9.39
CA GLN A 41 -16.32 -7.00 9.88
C GLN A 41 -16.96 -6.30 8.69
N GLN A 42 -18.29 -6.28 8.69
CA GLN A 42 -19.09 -5.77 7.58
C GLN A 42 -18.65 -4.32 7.29
N ALA A 43 -18.06 -4.09 6.12
CA ALA A 43 -17.78 -2.75 5.64
C ALA A 43 -19.11 -2.00 5.57
N GLN A 44 -19.27 -1.00 6.42
CA GLN A 44 -20.50 -0.22 6.47
C GLN A 44 -20.72 0.43 5.10
N PRO A 45 -21.94 0.38 4.54
CA PRO A 45 -22.22 0.99 3.25
C PRO A 45 -22.10 2.51 3.39
N VAL A 46 -21.07 3.09 2.77
CA VAL A 46 -20.97 4.55 2.61
C VAL A 46 -22.06 4.98 1.62
N PRO A 47 -22.92 5.95 1.95
CA PRO A 47 -23.89 6.50 1.01
C PRO A 47 -23.20 6.92 -0.30
N VAL A 48 -23.70 6.41 -1.43
CA VAL A 48 -23.03 6.47 -2.74
C VAL A 48 -22.90 7.92 -3.27
N ASP A 49 -23.78 8.82 -2.82
CA ASP A 49 -23.78 10.23 -3.22
C ASP A 49 -22.59 11.04 -2.65
N ASP A 50 -22.01 10.60 -1.53
CA ASP A 50 -20.89 11.29 -0.88
C ASP A 50 -19.52 10.79 -1.36
N LEU A 51 -19.49 9.81 -2.25
CA LEU A 51 -18.25 9.13 -2.66
C LEU A 51 -17.17 10.09 -3.23
N PRO A 52 -17.51 11.12 -4.05
CA PRO A 52 -16.52 12.10 -4.50
C PRO A 52 -15.89 12.90 -3.37
N GLU A 53 -16.68 13.29 -2.37
CA GLU A 53 -16.23 14.05 -1.21
C GLU A 53 -15.36 13.18 -0.29
N VAL A 54 -15.73 11.92 -0.08
CA VAL A 54 -14.91 10.94 0.64
C VAL A 54 -13.55 10.76 -0.04
N MET A 55 -13.52 10.58 -1.36
CA MET A 55 -12.25 10.49 -2.11
C MET A 55 -11.43 11.79 -2.00
N ALA A 56 -12.08 12.96 -2.01
CA ALA A 56 -11.40 14.24 -1.86
C ALA A 56 -10.74 14.40 -0.46
N ARG A 57 -11.47 14.03 0.60
CA ARG A 57 -10.92 14.00 1.97
C ARG A 57 -9.74 13.04 2.08
N GLN A 58 -9.84 11.86 1.47
CA GLN A 58 -8.74 10.90 1.47
C GLN A 58 -7.51 11.43 0.73
N ARG A 59 -7.68 12.12 -0.41
CA ARG A 59 -6.55 12.77 -1.10
C ARG A 59 -5.90 13.84 -0.24
N ALA A 60 -6.70 14.68 0.42
CA ALA A 60 -6.18 15.72 1.31
C ALA A 60 -5.36 15.12 2.47
N HIS A 61 -5.84 14.01 3.05
CA HIS A 61 -5.11 13.28 4.08
C HIS A 61 -3.75 12.76 3.58
N LEU A 62 -3.74 12.02 2.46
CA LEU A 62 -2.50 11.49 1.87
C LEU A 62 -1.50 12.60 1.50
N GLN A 63 -2.00 13.74 1.03
CA GLN A 63 -1.17 14.90 0.74
C GLN A 63 -0.54 15.48 2.01
N GLY A 64 -1.30 15.61 3.09
CA GLY A 64 -0.78 16.05 4.39
C GLY A 64 0.29 15.10 4.95
N GLU A 65 0.08 13.78 4.85
CA GLU A 65 1.10 12.79 5.26
C GLU A 65 2.37 12.89 4.44
N ARG A 66 2.23 13.04 3.12
CA ARG A 66 3.37 13.23 2.22
C ARG A 66 4.15 14.49 2.58
N GLU A 67 3.47 15.60 2.84
CA GLU A 67 4.09 16.85 3.27
C GLU A 67 4.83 16.68 4.59
N ALA A 68 4.24 15.98 5.56
CA ALA A 68 4.91 15.68 6.83
C ALA A 68 6.21 14.89 6.63
N VAL A 69 6.21 13.85 5.77
CA VAL A 69 7.43 13.09 5.43
C VAL A 69 8.49 14.00 4.79
N LEU A 70 8.08 14.92 3.91
CA LEU A 70 9.00 15.85 3.27
C LEU A 70 9.58 16.87 4.26
N MET A 71 8.78 17.38 5.20
CA MET A 71 9.26 18.26 6.28
C MET A 71 10.31 17.57 7.15
N VAL A 72 10.06 16.31 7.53
CA VAL A 72 11.02 15.49 8.29
C VAL A 72 12.31 15.34 7.49
N TYR A 73 12.24 14.96 6.22
CA TYR A 73 13.41 14.83 5.36
C TYR A 73 14.21 16.13 5.24
N GLU A 74 13.55 17.28 5.08
CA GLU A 74 14.21 18.58 5.00
C GLU A 74 14.91 18.95 6.31
N SER A 75 14.31 18.64 7.46
CA SER A 75 14.97 18.80 8.76
C SER A 75 16.22 17.93 8.89
N GLN A 76 16.14 16.65 8.49
CA GLN A 76 17.27 15.72 8.51
C GLN A 76 18.39 16.17 7.58
N LYS A 77 18.03 16.69 6.40
CA LYS A 77 19.01 17.24 5.44
C LYS A 77 19.82 18.37 6.06
N LYS A 78 19.18 19.30 6.76
CA LYS A 78 19.86 20.39 7.49
C LYS A 78 20.80 19.85 8.55
N LEU A 79 20.37 18.86 9.34
CA LEU A 79 21.22 18.21 10.34
C LEU A 79 22.42 17.47 9.72
N CYS A 80 22.26 16.86 8.55
CA CYS A 80 23.36 16.18 7.87
C CYS A 80 24.51 17.12 7.51
N TRP A 81 24.21 18.36 7.12
CA TRP A 81 25.23 19.36 6.78
C TRP A 81 26.07 19.81 7.98
N GLN A 82 25.63 19.55 9.21
CA GLN A 82 26.39 19.83 10.43
C GLN A 82 27.33 18.68 10.82
N LYS A 83 27.30 17.56 10.09
CA LYS A 83 28.12 16.38 10.37
C LYS A 83 29.34 16.35 9.48
N PHE A 84 30.42 15.71 9.96
CA PHE A 84 31.61 15.46 9.15
C PHE A 84 31.31 14.46 8.01
N ALA A 85 30.57 13.39 8.29
CA ALA A 85 30.17 12.38 7.31
C ALA A 85 28.86 12.75 6.60
N VAL A 86 28.85 13.88 5.87
CA VAL A 86 27.64 14.40 5.21
C VAL A 86 27.06 13.41 4.20
N ASN A 87 27.89 12.84 3.32
CA ASN A 87 27.42 11.98 2.23
C ASN A 87 26.70 10.71 2.72
N PRO A 88 27.28 9.92 3.66
CA PRO A 88 26.55 8.81 4.28
C PRO A 88 25.24 9.25 4.94
N CYS A 89 25.25 10.36 5.69
CA CYS A 89 24.04 10.88 6.33
C CYS A 89 22.93 11.21 5.32
N LEU A 90 23.27 11.91 4.22
CA LEU A 90 22.31 12.25 3.17
C LEU A 90 21.76 11.01 2.48
N ASN A 91 22.58 9.98 2.27
CA ASN A 91 22.13 8.73 1.65
C ASN A 91 21.10 8.01 2.51
N ASP A 92 21.30 7.99 3.84
CA ASP A 92 20.34 7.38 4.76
C ASP A 92 19.07 8.21 4.90
N ALA A 93 19.16 9.53 4.97
CA ALA A 93 17.98 10.41 4.94
C ALA A 93 17.13 10.19 3.67
N ARG A 94 17.77 10.05 2.51
CA ARG A 94 17.08 9.73 1.24
C ARG A 94 16.44 8.35 1.27
N ARG A 95 17.09 7.37 1.88
CA ARG A 95 16.57 6.00 2.04
C ARG A 95 15.32 5.99 2.91
N GLN A 96 15.38 6.63 4.08
CA GLN A 96 14.25 6.77 5.00
C GLN A 96 13.07 7.48 4.33
N ARG A 97 13.33 8.58 3.61
CA ARG A 97 12.29 9.27 2.83
C ARG A 97 11.63 8.35 1.81
N ARG A 98 12.41 7.58 1.04
CA ARG A 98 11.83 6.63 0.05
C ARG A 98 10.97 5.57 0.72
N GLN A 99 11.45 5.00 1.82
CA GLN A 99 10.70 3.99 2.59
C GLN A 99 9.39 4.56 3.15
N ALA A 100 9.41 5.79 3.66
CA ALA A 100 8.21 6.45 4.18
C ALA A 100 7.22 6.86 3.07
N LEU A 101 7.71 7.30 1.91
CA LEU A 101 6.84 7.70 0.79
C LEU A 101 6.26 6.51 0.01
N HIS A 102 6.90 5.34 0.04
CA HIS A 102 6.46 4.17 -0.71
C HIS A 102 5.01 3.73 -0.39
N PRO A 103 4.63 3.46 0.88
CA PRO A 103 3.26 3.04 1.19
C PRO A 103 2.23 4.12 0.87
N LEU A 104 2.57 5.41 1.06
CA LEU A 104 1.69 6.51 0.65
C LEU A 104 1.45 6.49 -0.86
N LYS A 105 2.49 6.16 -1.64
CA LYS A 105 2.36 6.09 -3.09
C LYS A 105 1.43 4.95 -3.53
N GLU A 106 1.51 3.80 -2.87
CA GLU A 106 0.62 2.66 -3.14
C GLU A 106 -0.84 3.02 -2.82
N GLN A 107 -1.07 3.71 -1.71
CA GLN A 107 -2.39 4.21 -1.34
C GLN A 107 -2.94 5.22 -2.36
N GLU A 108 -2.13 6.20 -2.81
CA GLU A 108 -2.51 7.13 -3.88
C GLU A 108 -2.90 6.38 -5.17
N LEU A 109 -2.13 5.37 -5.58
CA LEU A 109 -2.40 4.59 -6.78
C LEU A 109 -3.73 3.84 -6.67
N SER A 110 -4.00 3.25 -5.51
CA SER A 110 -5.27 2.56 -5.24
C SER A 110 -6.47 3.51 -5.28
N LEU A 111 -6.32 4.71 -4.72
CA LEU A 111 -7.37 5.74 -4.73
C LEU A 111 -7.63 6.25 -6.15
N ASN A 112 -6.57 6.48 -6.92
CA ASN A 112 -6.67 6.88 -8.33
C ASN A 112 -7.34 5.81 -9.19
N ALA A 113 -7.13 4.52 -8.89
CA ALA A 113 -7.80 3.42 -9.57
C ALA A 113 -9.31 3.41 -9.28
N GLN A 114 -9.69 3.54 -8.01
CA GLN A 114 -11.10 3.64 -7.59
C GLN A 114 -11.80 4.82 -8.26
N GLU A 115 -11.16 5.99 -8.31
CA GLU A 115 -11.72 7.15 -8.98
C GLU A 115 -11.92 6.94 -10.48
N ARG A 116 -10.99 6.26 -11.17
CA ARG A 116 -11.14 5.93 -12.59
C ARG A 116 -12.34 5.03 -12.84
N LEU A 117 -12.57 4.03 -11.98
CA LEU A 117 -13.73 3.15 -12.06
C LEU A 117 -15.03 3.93 -11.87
N TRP A 118 -15.11 4.71 -10.78
CA TRP A 118 -16.28 5.54 -10.49
C TRP A 118 -16.61 6.49 -11.64
N ARG A 119 -15.62 7.22 -12.20
CA ARG A 119 -15.85 8.12 -13.34
C ARG A 119 -16.33 7.39 -14.60
N THR A 120 -15.90 6.15 -14.79
CA THR A 120 -16.34 5.30 -15.90
C THR A 120 -17.80 4.91 -15.72
N GLU A 121 -18.18 4.47 -14.52
CA GLU A 121 -19.58 4.13 -14.18
C GLU A 121 -20.51 5.34 -14.36
N GLN A 122 -20.11 6.51 -13.85
CA GLN A 122 -20.87 7.75 -14.02
C GLN A 122 -21.02 8.16 -15.50
N ARG A 123 -20.04 7.84 -16.35
CA ARG A 123 -20.18 8.04 -17.80
C ARG A 123 -21.19 7.06 -18.39
N ASN A 124 -21.11 5.79 -18.03
CA ASN A 124 -22.00 4.75 -18.54
C ASN A 124 -23.46 5.03 -18.19
N LEU A 125 -23.75 5.44 -16.95
CA LEU A 125 -25.08 5.84 -16.51
C LEU A 125 -25.62 7.02 -17.35
N ARG A 126 -24.78 8.03 -17.63
CA ARG A 126 -25.18 9.15 -18.49
C ARG A 126 -25.49 8.74 -19.93
N LEU A 127 -24.81 7.73 -20.45
CA LEU A 127 -25.06 7.22 -21.81
C LEU A 127 -26.36 6.40 -21.87
N GLN A 128 -26.61 5.54 -20.86
CA GLN A 128 -27.86 4.78 -20.77
C GLN A 128 -29.08 5.69 -20.70
N ASN A 129 -29.01 6.75 -19.89
CA ASN A 129 -30.10 7.73 -19.76
C ASN A 129 -30.35 8.58 -21.03
N LYS A 130 -29.45 8.54 -22.01
CA LYS A 130 -29.56 9.26 -23.30
C LYS A 130 -29.89 8.34 -24.48
N ALA A 131 -29.96 7.02 -24.28
CA ALA A 131 -30.19 6.08 -25.38
C ALA A 131 -31.61 6.25 -25.94
N PRO A 132 -31.78 6.42 -27.27
CA PRO A 132 -33.10 6.48 -27.88
C PRO A 132 -33.79 5.11 -27.76
N GLU A 133 -35.11 5.12 -27.58
CA GLU A 133 -35.91 3.88 -27.63
C GLU A 133 -35.64 3.12 -28.95
N PRO A 134 -35.53 1.78 -28.91
CA PRO A 134 -35.36 0.99 -30.11
C PRO A 134 -36.57 1.23 -31.05
N LYS A 135 -36.30 1.77 -32.23
CA LYS A 135 -37.31 1.86 -33.30
C LYS A 135 -37.59 0.46 -33.82
N ASP A 136 -38.83 0.01 -33.62
CA ASP A 136 -39.35 -1.26 -34.12
C ASP A 136 -39.36 -1.27 -35.66
N PRO A 137 -38.70 -2.24 -36.34
CA PRO A 137 -38.83 -2.40 -37.78
C PRO A 137 -40.11 -3.18 -38.10
N SER A 138 -41.08 -2.48 -38.69
CA SER A 138 -42.33 -3.02 -39.24
C SER A 138 -42.14 -3.91 -40.46
#